data_AF-A0A7J3ZQK7-F1
#
_entry.id   AF-A0A7J3ZQK7-F1
#
_cell.length_a   1.000
_cell.length_b   1.000
_cell.length_c   1.000
_cell.angle_alpha   90.00
_cell.angle_beta   90.00
_cell.angle_gamma   90.00
#
_symmetry.space_group_name_H-M   'P 1'
#
loop_
_entity.id
_entity.type
_entity.pdbx_description
1 polymer ?
#
loop_
_entity_poly.entity_id
_entity_poly.type
_entity_poly.pdbx_seq_one_letter_code
_entity_poly.pdbx_strand_id
1 'polypeptide(L)'
;MNVRSLRFAAAALLTALLISAVAQAFPIASVRDEESMAKNIVKAASNAEKYVVSLVDRVKANSTIISLINGSDLEDAFWGNVSLIDDGLALLDEAKEDLDAGNYTDAMNEAMEAMEIFKEVWVNIHRILRELGITEIEAEGKPEIQAQGLLVAINRALERIERIKNMSDDPEFKELLNNATTLLSMDEAKDLLAQGNVSDVAHRLAEANHLIAQAYRMLRAKAEEKIAERMERFRARIMERLGAITGKLNETDLDEIMGKMGFRNMSEFREALNSLINETKEHFKAGETGYALGKLKNLDEKFKEFTRRFIAKTVPPEAQNESPALEVSVDKRALKNQVILSVTVNNTGNCDVVFPNAVLGLMIEKKVNGEWVRYYWPVSAQVLVTVTLKPGESREITVKIVKPDEGIYRVTVSGWSKITLKPVTATSTEFNMP
;
A
#
# COMPACT_ATOMS: atom_id res chain seq x y z
N MET A 1 -20.97 -0.45 4.80
CA MET A 1 -19.62 0.03 5.15
C MET A 1 -18.67 -0.30 4.00
N ASN A 2 -18.06 0.73 3.42
CA ASN A 2 -17.32 0.72 2.15
C ASN A 2 -16.02 -0.09 2.24
N VAL A 3 -15.86 -1.11 1.39
CA VAL A 3 -14.69 -2.02 1.32
C VAL A 3 -13.49 -1.41 0.56
N ARG A 4 -13.58 -0.12 0.18
CA ARG A 4 -12.50 0.64 -0.48
C ARG A 4 -11.37 1.14 0.46
N SER A 5 -11.44 0.92 1.77
CA SER A 5 -10.42 1.44 2.71
C SER A 5 -9.25 0.48 3.03
N LEU A 6 -9.27 -0.78 2.59
CA LEU A 6 -8.30 -1.78 3.05
C LEU A 6 -7.12 -2.08 2.10
N ARG A 7 -7.05 -1.44 0.93
CA ARG A 7 -5.91 -1.61 -0.01
C ARG A 7 -4.89 -0.45 0.00
N PHE A 8 -5.08 0.57 0.83
CA PHE A 8 -4.15 1.71 0.94
C PHE A 8 -3.41 1.85 2.29
N ALA A 9 -3.68 0.99 3.27
CA ALA A 9 -3.19 1.23 4.64
C ALA A 9 -1.78 0.68 4.99
N ALA A 10 -1.14 -0.13 4.14
CA ALA A 10 0.19 -0.69 4.47
C ALA A 10 1.35 -0.10 3.65
N ALA A 11 1.08 0.57 2.52
CA ALA A 11 2.12 1.16 1.66
C ALA A 11 2.10 2.70 1.61
N ALA A 12 1.03 3.36 2.08
CA ALA A 12 0.93 4.83 2.10
C ALA A 12 1.38 5.49 3.43
N LEU A 13 1.56 4.71 4.50
CA LEU A 13 1.96 5.22 5.83
C LEU A 13 3.50 5.32 6.01
N LEU A 14 4.28 4.83 5.05
CA LEU A 14 5.75 4.89 5.08
C LEU A 14 6.35 5.95 4.15
N THR A 15 5.56 6.52 3.24
CA THR A 15 6.01 7.51 2.25
C THR A 15 5.54 8.94 2.53
N ALA A 16 4.59 9.16 3.45
CA ALA A 16 4.05 10.51 3.73
C ALA A 16 4.89 11.39 4.69
N LEU A 17 6.07 10.95 5.16
CA LEU A 17 6.95 11.74 6.04
C LEU A 17 8.30 12.11 5.42
N LEU A 18 8.44 11.93 4.10
CA LEU A 18 9.51 12.53 3.31
C LEU A 18 8.88 13.36 2.18
N ILE A 19 8.28 14.50 2.53
CA ILE A 19 8.06 15.59 1.58
C ILE A 19 8.85 16.80 2.08
N SER A 20 10.11 16.85 1.65
CA SER A 20 10.74 18.11 1.30
C SER A 20 10.72 18.20 -0.23
N ALA A 21 10.18 19.32 -0.72
CA ALA A 21 10.32 19.86 -2.08
C ALA A 21 9.44 19.28 -3.21
N VAL A 22 8.48 20.14 -3.60
CA VAL A 22 7.99 20.45 -4.96
C VAL A 22 7.08 19.44 -5.68
N ALA A 23 5.92 19.97 -6.04
CA ALA A 23 4.81 19.40 -6.79
C ALA A 23 5.15 19.11 -8.26
N GLN A 24 4.55 18.04 -8.80
CA GLN A 24 3.75 17.99 -10.05
C GLN A 24 2.73 16.84 -9.85
N ALA A 25 1.44 17.12 -9.68
CA ALA A 25 0.40 17.19 -10.72
C ALA A 25 -0.08 15.82 -11.25
N PHE A 26 -1.25 15.41 -10.75
CA PHE A 26 -2.32 14.57 -11.35
C PHE A 26 -2.12 13.06 -11.65
N PRO A 27 -3.24 12.28 -11.62
CA PRO A 27 -3.26 10.84 -11.46
C PRO A 27 -3.19 10.11 -12.81
N ILE A 28 -2.42 9.04 -12.84
CA ILE A 28 -2.63 7.94 -13.78
C ILE A 28 -2.91 6.73 -12.89
N ALA A 29 -4.20 6.45 -12.66
CA ALA A 29 -4.60 5.08 -12.31
C ALA A 29 -4.08 4.21 -13.45
N SER A 30 -3.18 3.29 -13.14
CA SER A 30 -2.49 2.53 -14.19
C SER A 30 -3.47 1.53 -14.82
N VAL A 31 -3.47 1.45 -16.15
CA VAL A 31 -4.22 0.49 -16.99
C VAL A 31 -4.13 -0.96 -16.49
N ARG A 32 -3.05 -1.29 -15.74
CA ARG A 32 -2.84 -2.59 -15.07
C ARG A 32 -3.82 -2.92 -13.94
N ASP A 33 -4.41 -1.92 -13.28
CA ASP A 33 -5.36 -2.14 -12.17
C ASP A 33 -6.78 -2.43 -12.71
N GLU A 34 -7.17 -1.77 -13.80
CA GLU A 34 -8.47 -1.97 -14.47
C GLU A 34 -8.54 -3.34 -15.15
N GLU A 35 -7.50 -3.75 -15.87
CA GLU A 35 -7.43 -5.09 -16.48
C GLU A 35 -7.58 -6.21 -15.42
N SER A 36 -6.89 -6.07 -14.28
CA SER A 36 -6.97 -7.06 -13.20
C SER A 36 -8.36 -7.09 -12.57
N MET A 37 -9.00 -5.92 -12.42
CA MET A 37 -10.36 -5.82 -11.89
C MET A 37 -11.38 -6.44 -12.85
N ALA A 38 -11.31 -6.12 -14.15
CA ALA A 38 -12.18 -6.68 -15.18
C ALA A 38 -12.04 -8.21 -15.26
N LYS A 39 -10.81 -8.75 -15.28
CA LYS A 39 -10.56 -10.21 -15.23
C LYS A 39 -11.23 -10.88 -14.04
N ASN A 40 -11.21 -10.23 -12.86
CA ASN A 40 -11.82 -10.80 -11.66
C ASN A 40 -13.35 -10.78 -11.70
N ILE A 41 -13.95 -9.73 -12.26
CA ILE A 41 -15.41 -9.59 -12.37
C ILE A 41 -15.95 -10.58 -13.42
N VAL A 42 -15.35 -10.65 -14.61
CA VAL A 42 -15.72 -11.64 -15.65
C VAL A 42 -15.59 -13.08 -15.13
N LYS A 43 -14.51 -13.37 -14.37
CA LYS A 43 -14.35 -14.68 -13.72
C LYS A 43 -15.42 -14.96 -12.66
N ALA A 44 -15.89 -13.95 -11.94
CA ALA A 44 -16.99 -14.12 -10.98
C ALA A 44 -18.31 -14.43 -11.70
N ALA A 45 -18.59 -13.72 -12.80
CA ALA A 45 -19.75 -13.97 -13.65
C ALA A 45 -19.74 -15.38 -14.26
N SER A 46 -18.59 -15.82 -14.79
CA SER A 46 -18.40 -17.21 -15.29
C SER A 46 -18.58 -18.29 -14.22
N ASN A 47 -18.38 -17.96 -12.95
CA ASN A 47 -18.69 -18.91 -11.87
C ASN A 47 -20.19 -18.89 -11.55
N ALA A 48 -20.83 -17.71 -11.51
CA ALA A 48 -22.27 -17.59 -11.28
C ALA A 48 -23.09 -18.32 -12.37
N GLU A 49 -22.67 -18.22 -13.63
CA GLU A 49 -23.19 -18.99 -14.77
C GLU A 49 -23.26 -20.49 -14.44
N LYS A 50 -22.12 -21.08 -14.07
CA LYS A 50 -22.01 -22.52 -13.76
C LYS A 50 -22.98 -22.97 -12.68
N TYR A 51 -23.21 -22.12 -11.68
CA TYR A 51 -24.17 -22.40 -10.61
C TYR A 51 -25.59 -22.44 -11.14
N VAL A 52 -26.02 -21.39 -11.84
CA VAL A 52 -27.37 -21.27 -12.38
C VAL A 52 -27.70 -22.36 -13.39
N VAL A 53 -26.79 -22.60 -14.35
CA VAL A 53 -26.98 -23.62 -15.38
C VAL A 53 -27.08 -25.00 -14.73
N SER A 54 -26.19 -25.31 -13.79
CA SER A 54 -26.24 -26.58 -13.06
C SER A 54 -27.50 -26.76 -12.21
N LEU A 55 -28.04 -25.69 -11.62
CA LEU A 55 -29.32 -25.75 -10.91
C LEU A 55 -30.46 -26.09 -11.87
N VAL A 56 -30.57 -25.37 -12.98
CA VAL A 56 -31.62 -25.59 -13.97
C VAL A 56 -31.53 -26.97 -14.61
N ASP A 57 -30.33 -27.42 -14.96
CA ASP A 57 -30.11 -28.75 -15.54
C ASP A 57 -30.57 -29.86 -14.60
N ARG A 58 -30.30 -29.73 -13.29
CA ARG A 58 -30.77 -30.69 -12.29
C ARG A 58 -32.29 -30.70 -12.16
N VAL A 59 -32.92 -29.53 -12.20
CA VAL A 59 -34.39 -29.44 -12.18
C VAL A 59 -34.98 -30.09 -13.43
N LYS A 60 -34.44 -29.82 -14.62
CA LYS A 60 -34.88 -30.40 -15.89
C LYS A 60 -34.66 -31.92 -15.96
N ALA A 61 -33.55 -32.41 -15.41
CA ALA A 61 -33.21 -33.83 -15.40
C ALA A 61 -34.09 -34.65 -14.44
N ASN A 62 -34.67 -34.02 -13.41
CA ASN A 62 -35.54 -34.69 -12.47
C ASN A 62 -36.98 -34.76 -13.00
N SER A 63 -37.35 -35.93 -13.54
CA SER A 63 -38.67 -36.18 -14.14
C SER A 63 -39.85 -35.92 -13.18
N THR A 64 -39.68 -36.13 -11.88
CA THR A 64 -40.72 -35.85 -10.87
C THR A 64 -40.89 -34.34 -10.68
N ILE A 65 -39.79 -33.61 -10.51
CA ILE A 65 -39.82 -32.16 -10.31
C ILE A 65 -40.38 -31.45 -11.55
N ILE A 66 -39.91 -31.83 -12.75
CA ILE A 66 -40.37 -31.18 -13.99
C ILE A 66 -41.86 -31.46 -14.26
N SER A 67 -42.36 -32.65 -13.89
CA SER A 67 -43.79 -32.97 -13.99
C SER A 67 -44.63 -32.14 -13.02
N LEU A 68 -44.12 -31.85 -11.81
CA LEU A 68 -44.78 -30.95 -10.86
C LEU A 68 -44.81 -29.52 -11.37
N ILE A 69 -43.70 -29.04 -11.94
CA ILE A 69 -43.62 -27.69 -12.52
C ILE A 69 -44.62 -27.54 -13.67
N ASN A 70 -44.58 -28.44 -14.66
CA ASN A 70 -45.45 -28.41 -15.84
C ASN A 70 -46.93 -28.69 -15.49
N GLY A 71 -47.21 -29.22 -14.30
CA GLY A 71 -48.57 -29.43 -13.79
C GLY A 71 -49.09 -28.29 -12.92
N SER A 72 -48.31 -27.22 -12.73
CA SER A 72 -48.60 -26.11 -11.83
C SER A 72 -48.76 -24.78 -12.57
N ASP A 73 -49.28 -23.76 -11.89
CA ASP A 73 -49.31 -22.37 -12.36
C ASP A 73 -47.92 -21.69 -12.38
N LEU A 74 -46.87 -22.42 -11.98
CA LEU A 74 -45.48 -21.97 -11.98
C LEU A 74 -44.70 -22.39 -13.24
N GLU A 75 -45.33 -23.11 -14.19
CA GLU A 75 -44.70 -23.56 -15.44
C GLU A 75 -44.09 -22.39 -16.23
N ASP A 76 -44.91 -21.38 -16.55
CA ASP A 76 -44.47 -20.20 -17.31
C ASP A 76 -43.37 -19.43 -16.57
N ALA A 77 -43.47 -19.35 -15.23
CA ALA A 77 -42.46 -18.70 -14.41
C ALA A 77 -41.12 -19.44 -14.44
N PHE A 78 -41.13 -20.77 -14.42
CA PHE A 78 -39.92 -21.58 -14.53
C PHE A 78 -39.26 -21.42 -15.91
N TRP A 79 -40.01 -21.62 -16.99
CA TRP A 79 -39.47 -21.54 -18.35
C TRP A 79 -39.06 -20.12 -18.75
N GLY A 80 -39.73 -19.09 -18.21
CA GLY A 80 -39.29 -17.70 -18.33
C GLY A 80 -37.91 -17.47 -17.71
N ASN A 81 -37.65 -18.02 -16.52
CA ASN A 81 -36.33 -17.94 -15.88
C ASN A 81 -35.27 -18.78 -16.63
N VAL A 82 -35.65 -19.91 -17.21
CA VAL A 82 -34.76 -20.69 -18.08
C VAL A 82 -34.32 -19.87 -19.29
N SER A 83 -35.25 -19.12 -19.91
CA SER A 83 -34.95 -18.29 -21.08
C SER A 83 -34.04 -17.11 -20.73
N LEU A 84 -34.21 -16.49 -19.55
CA LEU A 84 -33.34 -15.41 -19.07
C LEU A 84 -31.87 -15.84 -18.90
N ILE A 85 -31.58 -17.14 -18.75
CA ILE A 85 -30.20 -17.62 -18.72
C ILE A 85 -29.50 -17.33 -20.04
N ASP A 86 -30.20 -17.46 -21.18
CA ASP A 86 -29.63 -17.22 -22.49
C ASP A 86 -29.21 -15.74 -22.65
N ASP A 87 -30.02 -14.80 -22.12
CA ASP A 87 -29.69 -13.37 -22.08
C ASP A 87 -28.44 -13.11 -21.21
N GLY A 88 -28.36 -13.75 -20.04
CA GLY A 88 -27.19 -13.65 -19.16
C GLY A 88 -25.92 -14.26 -19.76
N LEU A 89 -26.06 -15.34 -20.54
CA LEU A 89 -24.95 -15.97 -21.27
C LEU A 89 -24.43 -15.07 -22.39
N ALA A 90 -25.32 -14.43 -23.14
CA ALA A 90 -24.94 -13.49 -24.19
C ALA A 90 -24.10 -12.33 -23.63
N LEU A 91 -24.57 -11.69 -22.55
CA LEU A 91 -23.84 -10.62 -21.86
C LEU A 91 -22.49 -11.09 -21.31
N LEU A 92 -22.39 -12.32 -20.82
CA LEU A 92 -21.13 -12.86 -20.33
C LEU A 92 -20.13 -13.13 -21.47
N ASP A 93 -20.61 -13.51 -22.65
CA ASP A 93 -19.75 -13.70 -23.82
C ASP A 93 -19.29 -12.35 -24.38
N GLU A 94 -20.17 -11.34 -24.47
CA GLU A 94 -19.80 -9.95 -24.77
C GLU A 94 -18.72 -9.45 -23.79
N ALA A 95 -18.91 -9.69 -22.49
CA ALA A 95 -17.94 -9.28 -21.47
C ALA A 95 -16.56 -9.94 -21.63
N LYS A 96 -16.50 -11.17 -22.15
CA LYS A 96 -15.22 -11.86 -22.44
C LYS A 96 -14.57 -11.28 -23.70
N GLU A 97 -15.35 -10.98 -24.73
CA GLU A 97 -14.86 -10.36 -25.96
C GLU A 97 -14.27 -8.97 -25.68
N ASP A 98 -14.97 -8.16 -24.89
CA ASP A 98 -14.50 -6.83 -24.50
C ASP A 98 -13.28 -6.88 -23.58
N LEU A 99 -13.20 -7.89 -22.71
CA LEU A 99 -12.02 -8.13 -21.88
C LEU A 99 -10.79 -8.43 -22.75
N ASP A 100 -10.95 -9.25 -23.79
CA ASP A 100 -9.88 -9.62 -24.71
C ASP A 100 -9.51 -8.47 -25.66
N ALA A 101 -10.47 -7.59 -25.99
CA ALA A 101 -10.26 -6.37 -26.77
C ALA A 101 -9.61 -5.22 -25.96
N GLY A 102 -9.53 -5.35 -24.64
CA GLY A 102 -9.00 -4.31 -23.73
C GLY A 102 -10.01 -3.24 -23.31
N ASN A 103 -11.30 -3.44 -23.60
CA ASN A 103 -12.42 -2.58 -23.22
C ASN A 103 -12.87 -2.88 -21.77
N TYR A 104 -11.98 -2.63 -20.81
CA TYR A 104 -12.18 -3.12 -19.43
C TYR A 104 -13.42 -2.58 -18.73
N THR A 105 -13.87 -1.36 -19.05
CA THR A 105 -15.08 -0.78 -18.43
C THR A 105 -16.34 -1.50 -18.89
N ASP A 106 -16.44 -1.75 -20.18
CA ASP A 106 -17.60 -2.41 -20.79
C ASP A 106 -17.66 -3.88 -20.36
N ALA A 107 -16.52 -4.58 -20.40
CA ALA A 107 -16.37 -5.93 -19.85
C ALA A 107 -16.81 -6.04 -18.38
N MET A 108 -16.58 -5.02 -17.55
CA MET A 108 -17.03 -5.01 -16.16
C MET A 108 -18.54 -4.81 -16.04
N ASN A 109 -19.12 -3.92 -16.83
CA ASN A 109 -20.55 -3.61 -16.80
C ASN A 109 -21.36 -4.82 -17.26
N GLU A 110 -21.01 -5.39 -18.43
CA GLU A 110 -21.68 -6.55 -19.01
C GLU A 110 -21.58 -7.77 -18.09
N ALA A 111 -20.41 -8.03 -17.50
CA ALA A 111 -20.25 -9.12 -16.54
C ALA A 111 -21.06 -8.90 -15.25
N MET A 112 -21.25 -7.66 -14.81
CA MET A 112 -22.10 -7.34 -13.65
C MET A 112 -23.58 -7.51 -13.99
N GLU A 113 -24.02 -7.13 -15.18
CA GLU A 113 -25.39 -7.34 -15.66
C GLU A 113 -25.71 -8.83 -15.79
N ALA A 114 -24.81 -9.61 -16.41
CA ALA A 114 -24.91 -11.08 -16.46
C ALA A 114 -25.04 -11.69 -15.05
N MET A 115 -24.24 -11.23 -14.09
CA MET A 115 -24.30 -11.70 -12.70
C MET A 115 -25.64 -11.41 -12.02
N GLU A 116 -26.25 -10.25 -12.28
CA GLU A 116 -27.55 -9.92 -11.69
C GLU A 116 -28.64 -10.81 -12.27
N ILE A 117 -28.64 -11.05 -13.58
CA ILE A 117 -29.55 -12.01 -14.23
C ILE A 117 -29.40 -13.41 -13.63
N PHE A 118 -28.17 -13.92 -13.52
CA PHE A 118 -27.94 -15.24 -12.92
C PHE A 118 -28.40 -15.28 -11.45
N LYS A 119 -28.17 -14.22 -10.68
CA LYS A 119 -28.63 -14.15 -9.29
C LYS A 119 -30.17 -14.16 -9.20
N GLU A 120 -30.85 -13.42 -10.06
CA GLU A 120 -32.32 -13.39 -10.10
C GLU A 120 -32.89 -14.76 -10.46
N VAL A 121 -32.35 -15.39 -11.52
CA VAL A 121 -32.74 -16.74 -11.92
C VAL A 121 -32.53 -17.73 -10.77
N TRP A 122 -31.37 -17.74 -10.13
CA TRP A 122 -31.07 -18.62 -9.00
C TRP A 122 -32.11 -18.49 -7.88
N VAL A 123 -32.43 -17.26 -7.48
CA VAL A 123 -33.39 -16.97 -6.42
C VAL A 123 -34.80 -17.40 -6.83
N ASN A 124 -35.21 -17.10 -8.05
CA ASN A 124 -36.53 -17.43 -8.56
C ASN A 124 -36.76 -18.93 -8.68
N ILE A 125 -35.78 -19.67 -9.20
CA ILE A 125 -35.87 -21.14 -9.29
C ILE A 125 -35.97 -21.76 -7.89
N HIS A 126 -35.17 -21.31 -6.92
CA HIS A 126 -35.31 -21.80 -5.54
C HIS A 126 -36.65 -21.44 -4.89
N ARG A 127 -37.23 -20.28 -5.23
CA ARG A 127 -38.57 -19.90 -4.77
C ARG A 127 -39.65 -20.81 -5.34
N ILE A 128 -39.61 -21.07 -6.65
CA ILE A 128 -40.54 -22.00 -7.33
C ILE A 128 -40.48 -23.38 -6.68
N LEU A 129 -39.27 -23.92 -6.48
CA LEU A 129 -39.09 -25.23 -5.86
C LEU A 129 -39.67 -25.27 -4.44
N ARG A 130 -39.47 -24.21 -3.65
CA ARG A 130 -40.04 -24.11 -2.30
C ARG A 130 -41.57 -24.04 -2.31
N GLU A 131 -42.16 -23.30 -3.24
CA GLU A 131 -43.62 -23.19 -3.39
C GLU A 131 -44.24 -24.56 -3.77
N LEU A 132 -43.49 -25.39 -4.50
CA LEU A 132 -43.84 -26.79 -4.80
C LEU A 132 -43.54 -27.78 -3.66
N GLY A 133 -43.07 -27.31 -2.50
CA GLY A 133 -42.73 -28.13 -1.35
C GLY A 133 -41.41 -28.91 -1.47
N ILE A 134 -40.58 -28.59 -2.47
CA ILE A 134 -39.28 -29.22 -2.72
C ILE A 134 -38.22 -28.42 -1.95
N THR A 135 -37.79 -28.96 -0.81
CA THR A 135 -36.76 -28.35 0.04
C THR A 135 -35.35 -28.83 -0.28
N GLU A 136 -35.23 -29.99 -0.92
CA GLU A 136 -33.96 -30.60 -1.31
C GLU A 136 -34.09 -31.14 -2.74
N ILE A 137 -33.27 -30.64 -3.66
CA ILE A 137 -33.04 -31.31 -4.93
C ILE A 137 -31.98 -32.37 -4.60
N GLU A 138 -32.35 -33.65 -4.63
CA GLU A 138 -31.44 -34.77 -4.30
C GLU A 138 -30.08 -34.55 -4.96
N ALA A 139 -29.04 -34.57 -4.13
CA ALA A 139 -27.69 -34.15 -4.44
C ALA A 139 -26.93 -35.19 -5.28
N GLU A 140 -27.48 -35.62 -6.41
CA GLU A 140 -26.74 -36.37 -7.44
C GLU A 140 -26.03 -35.41 -8.43
N GLY A 141 -25.52 -34.28 -7.92
CA GLY A 141 -24.73 -33.32 -8.67
C GLY A 141 -23.26 -33.41 -8.26
N LYS A 142 -22.35 -33.33 -9.24
CA LYS A 142 -20.88 -33.39 -9.01
C LYS A 142 -20.47 -32.52 -7.80
N PRO A 143 -19.75 -33.08 -6.81
CA PRO A 143 -19.28 -32.37 -5.61
C PRO A 143 -18.53 -31.06 -5.89
N GLU A 144 -17.95 -30.96 -7.08
CA GLU A 144 -17.20 -29.82 -7.60
C GLU A 144 -18.04 -28.53 -7.67
N ILE A 145 -19.35 -28.62 -7.97
CA ILE A 145 -20.20 -27.43 -8.17
C ILE A 145 -20.76 -26.93 -6.83
N GLN A 146 -21.19 -27.82 -5.94
CA GLN A 146 -21.78 -27.45 -4.64
C GLN A 146 -20.78 -26.74 -3.70
N ALA A 147 -19.48 -26.90 -3.94
CA ALA A 147 -18.44 -26.44 -3.02
C ALA A 147 -17.40 -25.49 -3.62
N GLN A 148 -17.57 -25.07 -4.88
CA GLN A 148 -16.68 -24.11 -5.54
C GLN A 148 -16.55 -22.80 -4.73
N GLY A 149 -17.61 -22.33 -4.08
CA GLY A 149 -17.60 -21.14 -3.22
C GLY A 149 -16.67 -21.28 -2.00
N LEU A 150 -16.64 -22.46 -1.37
CA LEU A 150 -15.73 -22.77 -0.26
C LEU A 150 -14.29 -22.88 -0.75
N LEU A 151 -14.06 -23.56 -1.88
CA LEU A 151 -12.73 -23.64 -2.50
C LEU A 151 -12.19 -22.26 -2.91
N VAL A 152 -13.05 -21.40 -3.46
CA VAL A 152 -12.72 -20.00 -3.78
C VAL A 152 -12.40 -19.21 -2.51
N ALA A 153 -13.17 -19.40 -1.43
CA ALA A 153 -12.93 -18.73 -0.16
C ALA A 153 -11.61 -19.19 0.50
N ILE A 154 -11.29 -20.48 0.42
CA ILE A 154 -10.00 -21.06 0.83
C ILE A 154 -8.87 -20.40 0.03
N ASN A 155 -8.98 -20.36 -1.30
CA ASN A 155 -7.95 -19.74 -2.14
C ASN A 155 -7.73 -18.25 -1.81
N ARG A 156 -8.82 -17.50 -1.59
CA ARG A 156 -8.74 -16.08 -1.15
C ARG A 156 -8.08 -15.94 0.22
N ALA A 157 -8.32 -16.87 1.15
CA ALA A 157 -7.69 -16.86 2.46
C ALA A 157 -6.18 -17.18 2.36
N LEU A 158 -5.79 -18.16 1.53
CA LEU A 158 -4.38 -18.45 1.24
C LEU A 158 -3.67 -17.26 0.58
N GLU A 159 -4.30 -16.59 -0.39
CA GLU A 159 -3.76 -15.34 -0.96
C GLU A 159 -3.58 -14.24 0.10
N ARG A 160 -4.49 -14.14 1.07
CA ARG A 160 -4.34 -13.18 2.18
C ARG A 160 -3.16 -13.52 3.07
N ILE A 161 -2.93 -14.81 3.36
CA ILE A 161 -1.75 -15.29 4.11
C ILE A 161 -0.47 -14.94 3.34
N GLU A 162 -0.42 -15.26 2.04
CA GLU A 162 0.75 -15.03 1.20
C GLU A 162 1.17 -13.56 1.17
N ARG A 163 0.20 -12.63 1.16
CA ARG A 163 0.47 -11.19 1.20
C ARG A 163 1.14 -10.76 2.51
N ILE A 164 0.81 -11.39 3.64
CA ILE A 164 1.26 -10.95 4.96
C ILE A 164 2.40 -11.78 5.55
N LYS A 165 2.71 -12.96 5.00
CA LYS A 165 3.66 -13.91 5.60
C LYS A 165 5.05 -13.36 5.90
N ASN A 166 5.50 -12.39 5.10
CA ASN A 166 6.80 -11.75 5.23
C ASN A 166 6.75 -10.38 5.95
N MET A 167 5.60 -9.99 6.50
CA MET A 167 5.44 -8.70 7.18
C MET A 167 5.97 -8.69 8.62
N SER A 168 6.24 -9.85 9.22
CA SER A 168 6.86 -9.97 10.53
C SER A 168 7.69 -11.25 10.65
N ASP A 169 8.85 -11.15 11.32
CA ASP A 169 9.68 -12.31 11.67
C ASP A 169 9.34 -12.96 13.02
N ASP A 170 8.29 -12.46 13.67
CA ASP A 170 7.82 -12.95 14.95
C ASP A 170 7.41 -14.45 14.86
N PRO A 171 7.95 -15.33 15.73
CA PRO A 171 7.65 -16.76 15.70
C PRO A 171 6.17 -17.08 15.86
N GLU A 172 5.47 -16.40 16.77
CA GLU A 172 4.04 -16.61 17.03
C GLU A 172 3.21 -16.16 15.82
N PHE A 173 3.59 -15.06 15.17
CA PHE A 173 2.98 -14.63 13.91
C PHE A 173 3.14 -15.70 12.81
N LYS A 174 4.35 -16.26 12.65
CA LYS A 174 4.62 -17.31 11.66
C LYS A 174 3.85 -18.59 11.97
N GLU A 175 3.75 -18.95 13.24
CA GLU A 175 2.97 -20.12 13.70
C GLU A 175 1.49 -19.98 13.39
N LEU A 176 0.87 -18.83 13.67
CA LEU A 176 -0.54 -18.56 13.34
C LEU A 176 -0.82 -18.74 11.84
N LEU A 177 0.08 -18.23 10.98
CA LEU A 177 -0.07 -18.36 9.53
C LEU A 177 0.16 -19.78 9.03
N ASN A 178 1.12 -20.51 9.61
CA ASN A 178 1.35 -21.91 9.29
C ASN A 178 0.12 -22.76 9.67
N ASN A 179 -0.42 -22.58 10.87
CA ASN A 179 -1.61 -23.30 11.34
C ASN A 179 -2.83 -22.99 10.46
N ALA A 180 -3.03 -21.71 10.10
CA ALA A 180 -4.08 -21.33 9.16
C ALA A 180 -3.89 -21.96 7.78
N THR A 181 -2.65 -22.05 7.29
CA THR A 181 -2.33 -22.68 5.99
C THR A 181 -2.65 -24.17 6.00
N THR A 182 -2.29 -24.88 7.07
CA THR A 182 -2.62 -26.31 7.26
C THR A 182 -4.13 -26.54 7.26
N LEU A 183 -4.91 -25.68 7.92
CA LEU A 183 -6.38 -25.76 7.91
C LEU A 183 -6.98 -25.50 6.51
N LEU A 184 -6.28 -24.77 5.65
CA LEU A 184 -6.72 -24.38 4.30
C LEU A 184 -6.17 -25.29 3.20
N SER A 185 -5.76 -26.53 3.53
CA SER A 185 -5.28 -27.51 2.55
C SER A 185 -6.32 -27.76 1.44
N MET A 186 -5.97 -27.39 0.20
CA MET A 186 -6.90 -27.48 -0.94
C MET A 186 -7.22 -28.93 -1.30
N ASP A 187 -6.25 -29.83 -1.15
CA ASP A 187 -6.43 -31.25 -1.47
C ASP A 187 -7.37 -31.91 -0.45
N GLU A 188 -7.14 -31.68 0.84
CA GLU A 188 -8.04 -32.19 1.89
C GLU A 188 -9.43 -31.57 1.81
N ALA A 189 -9.54 -30.29 1.45
CA ALA A 189 -10.84 -29.66 1.22
C ALA A 189 -11.59 -30.35 0.07
N LYS A 190 -10.92 -30.63 -1.06
CA LYS A 190 -11.54 -31.37 -2.18
C LYS A 190 -11.98 -32.78 -1.76
N ASP A 191 -11.16 -33.49 -1.00
CA ASP A 191 -11.49 -34.84 -0.52
C ASP A 191 -12.73 -34.84 0.39
N LEU A 192 -12.80 -33.90 1.34
CA LEU A 192 -13.96 -33.74 2.23
C LEU A 192 -15.23 -33.39 1.44
N LEU A 193 -15.12 -32.52 0.44
CA LEU A 193 -16.25 -32.14 -0.41
C LEU A 193 -16.71 -33.30 -1.28
N ALA A 194 -15.78 -34.09 -1.83
CA ALA A 194 -16.10 -35.32 -2.57
C ALA A 194 -16.86 -36.34 -1.72
N GLN A 195 -16.63 -36.35 -0.41
CA GLN A 195 -17.33 -37.17 0.58
C GLN A 195 -18.65 -36.54 1.06
N GLY A 196 -19.05 -35.37 0.54
CA GLY A 196 -20.25 -34.63 0.95
C GLY A 196 -20.11 -33.87 2.27
N ASN A 197 -18.90 -33.79 2.85
CA ASN A 197 -18.65 -33.18 4.15
C ASN A 197 -18.39 -31.67 4.04
N VAL A 198 -19.43 -30.92 3.69
CA VAL A 198 -19.38 -29.46 3.47
C VAL A 198 -19.16 -28.69 4.80
N SER A 199 -19.76 -29.17 5.89
CA SER A 199 -19.69 -28.53 7.21
C SER A 199 -18.28 -28.47 7.77
N ASP A 200 -17.49 -29.54 7.63
CA ASP A 200 -16.11 -29.57 8.12
C ASP A 200 -15.21 -28.60 7.35
N VAL A 201 -15.40 -28.51 6.03
CA VAL A 201 -14.67 -27.52 5.21
C VAL A 201 -15.01 -26.09 5.61
N ALA A 202 -16.28 -25.80 5.89
CA ALA A 202 -16.71 -24.50 6.39
C ALA A 202 -16.12 -24.20 7.78
N HIS A 203 -16.07 -25.18 8.68
CA HIS A 203 -15.48 -25.03 10.01
C HIS A 203 -13.99 -24.71 9.94
N ARG A 204 -13.22 -25.48 9.15
CA ARG A 204 -11.79 -25.26 8.93
C ARG A 204 -11.49 -23.88 8.36
N LEU A 205 -12.29 -23.44 7.38
CA LEU A 205 -12.18 -22.10 6.81
C LEU A 205 -12.46 -20.99 7.85
N ALA A 206 -13.44 -21.19 8.74
CA ALA A 206 -13.75 -20.24 9.79
C ALA A 206 -12.60 -20.14 10.82
N GLU A 207 -12.06 -21.27 11.23
CA GLU A 207 -10.93 -21.34 12.16
C GLU A 207 -9.65 -20.72 11.55
N ALA A 208 -9.35 -21.03 10.29
CA ALA A 208 -8.24 -20.39 9.58
C ALA A 208 -8.41 -18.87 9.50
N ASN A 209 -9.62 -18.37 9.21
CA ASN A 209 -9.89 -16.93 9.23
C ASN A 209 -9.73 -16.30 10.61
N HIS A 210 -10.03 -17.03 11.69
CA HIS A 210 -9.78 -16.58 13.05
C HIS A 210 -8.29 -16.39 13.34
N LEU A 211 -7.46 -17.37 12.94
CA LEU A 211 -6.00 -17.29 13.06
C LEU A 211 -5.40 -16.15 12.21
N ILE A 212 -5.87 -15.99 10.96
CA ILE A 212 -5.48 -14.86 10.11
C ILE A 212 -5.82 -13.53 10.78
N ALA A 213 -7.00 -13.41 11.40
CA ALA A 213 -7.41 -12.19 12.11
C ALA A 213 -6.53 -11.91 13.35
N GLN A 214 -6.09 -12.94 14.07
CA GLN A 214 -5.10 -12.80 15.15
C GLN A 214 -3.76 -12.27 14.61
N ALA A 215 -3.26 -12.84 13.51
CA ALA A 215 -2.03 -12.37 12.86
C ALA A 215 -2.12 -10.89 12.41
N TYR A 216 -3.26 -10.46 11.85
CA TYR A 216 -3.48 -9.04 11.53
C TYR A 216 -3.47 -8.13 12.77
N ARG A 217 -4.02 -8.59 13.91
CA ARG A 217 -3.97 -7.83 15.16
C ARG A 217 -2.53 -7.64 15.66
N MET A 218 -1.68 -8.66 15.53
CA MET A 218 -0.26 -8.54 15.88
C MET A 218 0.46 -7.51 14.99
N LEU A 219 0.23 -7.56 13.67
CA LEU A 219 0.81 -6.57 12.75
C LEU A 219 0.37 -5.15 13.08
N ARG A 220 -0.92 -4.98 13.42
CA ARG A 220 -1.46 -3.69 13.83
C ARG A 220 -0.78 -3.18 15.10
N ALA A 221 -0.66 -4.01 16.14
CA ALA A 221 -0.02 -3.63 17.39
C ALA A 221 1.44 -3.20 17.18
N LYS A 222 2.20 -3.95 16.36
CA LYS A 222 3.60 -3.63 16.02
C LYS A 222 3.71 -2.34 15.20
N ALA A 223 2.76 -2.08 14.31
CA ALA A 223 2.70 -0.83 13.57
C ALA A 223 2.41 0.36 14.52
N GLU A 224 1.47 0.21 15.44
CA GLU A 224 1.13 1.21 16.47
C GLU A 224 2.34 1.53 17.36
N GLU A 225 3.08 0.51 17.80
CA GLU A 225 4.33 0.68 18.57
C GLU A 225 5.39 1.48 17.79
N LYS A 226 5.68 1.09 16.54
CA LYS A 226 6.66 1.81 15.70
C LYS A 226 6.24 3.24 15.42
N ILE A 227 4.93 3.51 15.29
CA ILE A 227 4.40 4.86 15.15
C ILE A 227 4.64 5.64 16.44
N ALA A 228 4.32 5.08 17.60
CA ALA A 228 4.56 5.73 18.89
C ALA A 228 6.04 6.10 19.08
N GLU A 229 6.97 5.19 18.78
CA GLU A 229 8.42 5.47 18.82
C GLU A 229 8.84 6.60 17.87
N ARG A 230 8.29 6.63 16.65
CA ARG A 230 8.59 7.69 15.67
C ARG A 230 8.07 9.04 16.12
N MET A 231 6.92 9.06 16.79
CA MET A 231 6.31 10.28 17.31
C MET A 231 7.12 10.87 18.46
N GLU A 232 7.60 10.03 19.39
CA GLU A 232 8.52 10.49 20.44
C GLU A 232 9.84 11.00 19.86
N ARG A 233 10.40 10.34 18.84
CA ARG A 233 11.58 10.86 18.13
C ARG A 233 11.33 12.20 17.45
N PHE A 234 10.16 12.40 16.83
CA PHE A 234 9.79 13.67 16.22
C PHE A 234 9.69 14.78 17.27
N ARG A 235 9.01 14.52 18.39
CA ARG A 235 8.94 15.43 19.54
C ARG A 235 10.32 15.83 20.05
N ALA A 236 11.18 14.84 20.29
CA ALA A 236 12.53 15.06 20.79
C ALA A 236 13.32 15.98 19.85
N ARG A 237 13.28 15.74 18.53
CA ARG A 237 13.96 16.60 17.54
C ARG A 237 13.45 18.03 17.52
N ILE A 238 12.13 18.23 17.62
CA ILE A 238 11.55 19.57 17.69
C ILE A 238 12.02 20.29 18.96
N MET A 239 11.97 19.61 20.10
CA MET A 239 12.37 20.18 21.39
C MET A 239 13.86 20.50 21.46
N GLU A 240 14.72 19.64 20.91
CA GLU A 240 16.16 19.85 20.81
C GLU A 240 16.49 21.07 19.94
N ARG A 241 15.88 21.16 18.75
CA ARG A 241 16.05 22.32 17.86
C ARG A 241 15.57 23.61 18.51
N LEU A 242 14.43 23.57 19.19
CA LEU A 242 13.90 24.72 19.89
C LEU A 242 14.81 25.15 21.04
N GLY A 243 15.36 24.20 21.82
CA GLY A 243 16.32 24.50 22.87
C GLY A 243 17.59 25.18 22.35
N ALA A 244 18.12 24.70 21.22
CA ALA A 244 19.28 25.30 20.57
C ALA A 244 19.02 26.72 20.03
N ILE A 245 17.75 27.02 19.71
CA ILE A 245 17.28 28.29 19.18
C ILE A 245 16.97 29.29 20.30
N THR A 246 16.29 28.86 21.35
CA THR A 246 15.89 29.72 22.48
C THR A 246 17.07 30.30 23.23
N GLY A 247 18.21 29.59 23.26
CA GLY A 247 19.44 30.10 23.86
C GLY A 247 20.12 31.24 23.09
N LYS A 248 19.65 31.56 21.87
CA LYS A 248 20.25 32.57 20.97
C LYS A 248 19.35 33.78 20.72
N LEU A 249 18.13 33.77 21.25
CA LEU A 249 17.16 34.85 21.09
C LEU A 249 16.75 35.38 22.46
N ASN A 250 16.43 36.67 22.54
CA ASN A 250 15.75 37.21 23.72
C ASN A 250 14.27 36.75 23.72
N GLU A 251 13.62 36.88 24.88
CA GLU A 251 12.24 36.45 25.09
C GLU A 251 11.25 37.18 24.17
N THR A 252 11.50 38.46 23.88
CA THR A 252 10.66 39.28 22.99
C THR A 252 10.69 38.80 21.54
N ASP A 253 11.87 38.45 21.01
CA ASP A 253 12.03 37.92 19.65
C ASP A 253 11.41 36.53 19.51
N LEU A 254 11.51 35.71 20.57
CA LEU A 254 10.84 34.41 20.64
C LEU A 254 9.32 34.56 20.60
N ASP A 255 8.76 35.44 21.43
CA ASP A 255 7.32 35.68 21.48
C ASP A 255 6.79 36.29 20.18
N GLU A 256 7.56 37.16 19.50
CA GLU A 256 7.19 37.67 18.18
C GLU A 256 7.12 36.55 17.13
N ILE A 257 8.10 35.64 17.13
CA ILE A 257 8.10 34.49 16.21
C ILE A 257 6.94 33.55 16.53
N MET A 258 6.67 33.27 17.81
CA MET A 258 5.53 32.45 18.25
C MET A 258 4.19 33.08 17.86
N GLY A 259 4.04 34.39 18.05
CA GLY A 259 2.84 35.14 17.67
C GLY A 259 2.51 34.99 16.20
N LYS A 260 3.53 35.04 15.32
CA LYS A 260 3.36 34.82 13.87
C LYS A 260 3.01 33.38 13.51
N MET A 261 3.24 32.42 14.39
CA MET A 261 2.80 31.02 14.24
C MET A 261 1.42 30.75 14.83
N GLY A 262 0.80 31.76 15.44
CA GLY A 262 -0.50 31.65 16.10
C GLY A 262 -0.43 31.14 17.55
N PHE A 263 0.73 31.26 18.21
CA PHE A 263 0.91 30.94 19.62
C PHE A 263 1.31 32.20 20.40
N ARG A 264 0.83 32.37 21.63
CA ARG A 264 1.17 33.53 22.46
C ARG A 264 2.61 33.50 22.93
N ASN A 265 3.15 32.31 23.19
CA ASN A 265 4.50 32.11 23.66
C ASN A 265 4.96 30.66 23.43
N MET A 266 6.21 30.39 23.79
CA MET A 266 6.84 29.07 23.67
C MET A 266 6.17 27.99 24.54
N SER A 267 5.57 28.35 25.67
CA SER A 267 4.88 27.39 26.55
C SER A 267 3.63 26.84 25.88
N GLU A 268 2.80 27.71 25.29
CA GLU A 268 1.59 27.33 24.56
C GLU A 268 1.93 26.44 23.36
N PHE A 269 3.02 26.75 22.65
CA PHE A 269 3.50 25.89 21.57
C PHE A 269 3.87 24.48 22.06
N ARG A 270 4.57 24.35 23.20
CA ARG A 270 4.94 23.05 23.79
C ARG A 270 3.71 22.24 24.21
N GLU A 271 2.73 22.91 24.82
CA GLU A 271 1.47 22.27 25.20
C GLU A 271 0.70 21.78 23.97
N ALA A 272 0.57 22.62 22.94
CA ALA A 272 -0.06 22.24 21.68
C ALA A 272 0.67 21.06 21.01
N LEU A 273 1.99 21.03 21.03
CA LEU A 273 2.79 19.90 20.51
C LEU A 273 2.52 18.60 21.27
N ASN A 274 2.50 18.65 22.62
CA ASN A 274 2.24 17.47 23.44
C ASN A 274 0.80 16.96 23.28
N SER A 275 -0.18 17.88 23.25
CA SER A 275 -1.58 17.57 22.98
C SER A 275 -1.74 16.91 21.61
N LEU A 276 -1.12 17.47 20.57
CA LEU A 276 -1.18 16.92 19.22
C LEU A 276 -0.66 15.49 19.15
N ILE A 277 0.48 15.21 19.81
CA ILE A 277 1.08 13.86 19.82
C ILE A 277 0.14 12.87 20.49
N ASN A 278 -0.46 13.25 21.63
CA ASN A 278 -1.39 12.39 22.35
C ASN A 278 -2.67 12.14 21.53
N GLU A 279 -3.26 13.19 20.97
CA GLU A 279 -4.41 13.05 20.07
C GLU A 279 -4.08 12.15 18.88
N THR A 280 -2.92 12.35 18.26
CA THR A 280 -2.53 11.56 17.10
C THR A 280 -2.36 10.08 17.46
N LYS A 281 -1.79 9.76 18.63
CA LYS A 281 -1.73 8.38 19.13
C LYS A 281 -3.13 7.78 19.30
N GLU A 282 -4.07 8.52 19.86
CA GLU A 282 -5.45 8.05 20.05
C GLU A 282 -6.17 7.87 18.71
N HIS A 283 -6.02 8.79 17.75
CA HIS A 283 -6.58 8.65 16.40
C HIS A 283 -5.98 7.44 15.65
N PHE A 284 -4.70 7.12 15.83
CA PHE A 284 -4.11 5.89 15.29
C PHE A 284 -4.74 4.63 15.89
N LYS A 285 -4.94 4.58 17.21
CA LYS A 285 -5.66 3.47 17.87
C LYS A 285 -7.10 3.35 17.39
N ALA A 286 -7.77 4.47 17.10
CA ALA A 286 -9.12 4.50 16.56
C ALA A 286 -9.21 4.11 15.06
N GLY A 287 -8.07 3.99 14.36
CA GLY A 287 -8.04 3.69 12.92
C GLY A 287 -8.19 4.93 12.02
N GLU A 288 -8.21 6.13 12.58
CA GLU A 288 -8.38 7.42 11.90
C GLU A 288 -7.04 7.96 11.36
N THR A 289 -6.31 7.10 10.65
CA THR A 289 -4.92 7.34 10.24
C THR A 289 -4.74 8.56 9.33
N GLY A 290 -5.69 8.84 8.44
CA GLY A 290 -5.63 10.00 7.55
C GLY A 290 -5.71 11.34 8.28
N TYR A 291 -6.56 11.43 9.30
CA TYR A 291 -6.71 12.63 10.12
C TYR A 291 -5.46 12.88 10.98
N ALA A 292 -4.97 11.81 11.61
CA ALA A 292 -3.72 11.79 12.35
C ALA A 292 -2.52 12.30 11.52
N LEU A 293 -2.37 11.81 10.30
CA LEU A 293 -1.31 12.25 9.38
C LEU A 293 -1.46 13.72 8.94
N GLY A 294 -2.69 14.15 8.65
CA GLY A 294 -2.97 15.53 8.25
C GLY A 294 -2.56 16.54 9.32
N LYS A 295 -2.86 16.23 10.60
CA LYS A 295 -2.45 17.02 11.75
C LYS A 295 -0.92 17.13 11.89
N LEU A 296 -0.21 16.02 11.72
CA LEU A 296 1.25 16.01 11.77
C LEU A 296 1.89 16.83 10.65
N LYS A 297 1.35 16.73 9.43
CA LYS A 297 1.85 17.49 8.28
C LYS A 297 1.73 18.99 8.49
N ASN A 298 0.58 19.45 9.00
CA ASN A 298 0.38 20.87 9.33
C ASN A 298 1.40 21.36 10.37
N LEU A 299 1.67 20.55 11.40
CA LEU A 299 2.68 20.90 12.41
C LEU A 299 4.10 20.97 11.82
N ASP A 300 4.48 20.04 10.95
CA ASP A 300 5.77 20.08 10.24
C ASP A 300 5.91 21.36 9.39
N GLU A 301 4.85 21.78 8.69
CA GLU A 301 4.82 23.04 7.94
C GLU A 301 4.99 24.27 8.83
N LYS A 302 4.30 24.32 9.98
CA LYS A 302 4.48 25.37 10.98
C LYS A 302 5.90 25.40 11.53
N PHE A 303 6.52 24.24 11.76
CA PHE A 303 7.89 24.16 12.25
C PHE A 303 8.95 24.55 11.21
N LYS A 304 8.72 24.23 9.93
CA LYS A 304 9.55 24.75 8.82
C LYS A 304 9.50 26.28 8.79
N GLU A 305 8.32 26.85 8.97
CA GLU A 305 8.14 28.31 9.00
C GLU A 305 8.84 28.96 10.20
N PHE A 306 8.75 28.34 11.39
CA PHE A 306 9.53 28.73 12.56
C PHE A 306 11.02 28.81 12.25
N THR A 307 11.56 27.74 11.66
CA THR A 307 12.98 27.62 11.36
C THR A 307 13.43 28.69 10.36
N ARG A 308 12.63 28.97 9.32
CA ARG A 308 12.93 30.06 8.36
C ARG A 308 12.99 31.43 9.05
N ARG A 309 12.04 31.72 9.94
CA ARG A 309 11.96 33.01 10.63
C ARG A 309 13.06 33.17 11.66
N PHE A 310 13.40 32.09 12.35
CA PHE A 310 14.57 32.04 13.23
C PHE A 310 15.86 32.38 12.45
N ILE A 311 16.08 31.74 11.30
CA ILE A 311 17.24 32.01 10.43
C ILE A 311 17.24 33.47 10.00
N ALA A 312 16.10 34.01 9.54
CA ALA A 312 16.01 35.42 9.12
C ALA A 312 16.40 36.42 10.22
N LYS A 313 16.16 36.10 11.50
CA LYS A 313 16.49 36.96 12.65
C LYS A 313 17.88 36.72 13.25
N THR A 314 18.50 35.56 13.02
CA THR A 314 19.74 35.15 13.71
C THR A 314 20.95 34.98 12.80
N VAL A 315 20.77 35.05 11.48
CA VAL A 315 21.87 35.00 10.50
C VAL A 315 22.62 36.34 10.50
N PRO A 316 23.93 36.34 10.80
CA PRO A 316 24.77 37.54 10.70
C PRO A 316 24.77 38.10 9.26
N PRO A 317 24.92 39.42 9.06
CA PRO A 317 24.97 40.03 7.72
C PRO A 317 25.99 39.36 6.79
N GLU A 318 27.10 38.85 7.33
CA GLU A 318 28.15 38.16 6.57
C GLU A 318 27.66 36.86 5.88
N ALA A 319 26.66 36.18 6.44
CA ALA A 319 26.14 34.91 5.93
C ALA A 319 24.98 35.08 4.92
N GLN A 320 24.57 36.31 4.58
CA GLN A 320 23.56 36.54 3.54
C GLN A 320 24.07 36.18 2.14
N ASN A 321 25.39 36.26 1.93
CA ASN A 321 26.08 35.91 0.68
C ASN A 321 26.51 34.44 0.58
N GLU A 322 26.00 33.56 1.47
CA GLU A 322 26.23 32.11 1.33
C GLU A 322 25.66 31.59 0.01
N SER A 323 26.53 30.95 -0.77
CA SER A 323 26.27 30.27 -2.03
C SER A 323 26.78 28.83 -1.90
N PRO A 324 25.99 27.92 -1.32
CA PRO A 324 26.36 26.52 -1.26
C PRO A 324 26.37 25.92 -2.67
N ALA A 325 27.44 25.23 -3.02
CA ALA A 325 27.58 24.54 -4.29
C ALA A 325 28.33 23.22 -4.08
N LEU A 326 27.90 22.18 -4.80
CA LEU A 326 28.49 20.86 -4.74
C LEU A 326 28.83 20.39 -6.15
N GLU A 327 29.87 19.58 -6.25
CA GLU A 327 30.23 18.84 -7.46
C GLU A 327 30.38 17.36 -7.10
N VAL A 328 29.93 16.48 -7.98
CA VAL A 328 29.96 15.02 -7.76
C VAL A 328 30.60 14.34 -8.95
N SER A 329 31.65 13.58 -8.71
CA SER A 329 32.26 12.68 -9.69
C SER A 329 32.11 11.22 -9.26
N VAL A 330 32.04 10.33 -10.24
CA VAL A 330 31.81 8.89 -10.01
C VAL A 330 32.79 8.08 -10.85
N ASP A 331 33.63 7.31 -10.17
CA ASP A 331 34.48 6.30 -10.78
C ASP A 331 33.85 4.91 -10.61
N LYS A 332 33.70 4.19 -11.72
CA LYS A 332 33.04 2.87 -11.75
C LYS A 332 34.05 1.76 -11.97
N ARG A 333 34.00 0.73 -11.11
CA ARG A 333 34.75 -0.53 -11.29
C ARG A 333 33.80 -1.73 -11.31
N ALA A 334 33.69 -2.39 -12.45
CA ALA A 334 32.88 -3.60 -12.61
C ALA A 334 33.69 -4.86 -12.25
N LEU A 335 33.07 -5.77 -11.51
CA LEU A 335 33.56 -7.10 -11.14
C LEU A 335 32.47 -8.12 -11.50
N LYS A 336 32.81 -9.42 -11.62
CA LYS A 336 31.92 -10.47 -12.15
C LYS A 336 30.47 -10.49 -11.61
N ASN A 337 30.26 -10.10 -10.35
CA ASN A 337 28.95 -10.10 -9.70
C ASN A 337 28.63 -8.81 -8.93
N GLN A 338 29.45 -7.76 -9.09
CA GLN A 338 29.31 -6.54 -8.31
C GLN A 338 29.93 -5.33 -9.03
N VAL A 339 29.33 -4.16 -8.84
CA VAL A 339 29.89 -2.87 -9.26
C VAL A 339 30.28 -2.09 -8.02
N ILE A 340 31.51 -1.56 -8.02
CA ILE A 340 32.01 -0.66 -7.00
C ILE A 340 32.03 0.75 -7.60
N LEU A 341 31.38 1.69 -6.92
CA LEU A 341 31.39 3.11 -7.26
C LEU A 341 32.24 3.85 -6.23
N SER A 342 33.24 4.58 -6.68
CA SER A 342 33.94 5.60 -5.91
C SER A 342 33.30 6.95 -6.22
N VAL A 343 32.55 7.49 -5.27
CA VAL A 343 31.82 8.75 -5.42
C VAL A 343 32.55 9.84 -4.65
N THR A 344 33.08 10.83 -5.36
CA THR A 344 33.74 11.99 -4.75
C THR A 344 32.80 13.18 -4.76
N VAL A 345 32.56 13.74 -3.59
CA VAL A 345 31.74 14.94 -3.40
C VAL A 345 32.65 16.08 -3.00
N ASN A 346 32.64 17.16 -3.78
CA ASN A 346 33.42 18.36 -3.54
C ASN A 346 32.52 19.53 -3.19
N ASN A 347 32.85 20.29 -2.14
CA ASN A 347 32.18 21.55 -1.83
C ASN A 347 32.84 22.70 -2.58
N THR A 348 32.24 23.10 -3.69
CA THR A 348 32.69 24.22 -4.53
C THR A 348 32.08 25.57 -4.12
N GLY A 349 31.21 25.56 -3.10
CA GLY A 349 30.59 26.75 -2.54
C GLY A 349 31.49 27.53 -1.60
N ASN A 350 30.99 28.67 -1.13
CA ASN A 350 31.71 29.55 -0.20
C ASN A 350 31.31 29.37 1.28
N CYS A 351 30.54 28.32 1.60
CA CYS A 351 30.06 28.06 2.95
C CYS A 351 30.17 26.57 3.34
N ASP A 352 30.14 26.30 4.65
CA ASP A 352 30.07 24.92 5.18
C ASP A 352 28.77 24.23 4.72
N VAL A 353 28.87 23.04 4.14
CA VAL A 353 27.71 22.21 3.77
C VAL A 353 27.58 21.04 4.74
N VAL A 354 26.42 20.91 5.37
CA VAL A 354 26.07 19.82 6.29
C VAL A 354 25.22 18.79 5.59
N PHE A 355 25.50 17.52 5.86
CA PHE A 355 24.82 16.39 5.25
C PHE A 355 24.01 15.58 6.27
N PRO A 356 22.93 14.92 5.82
CA PRO A 356 22.02 14.18 6.70
C PRO A 356 22.66 12.94 7.33
N ASN A 357 23.76 12.43 6.75
CA ASN A 357 24.42 11.23 7.22
C ASN A 357 25.88 11.14 6.72
N ALA A 358 26.59 10.11 7.19
CA ALA A 358 27.97 9.82 6.81
C ALA A 358 28.17 9.48 5.32
N VAL A 359 27.08 9.16 4.60
CA VAL A 359 27.07 8.90 3.15
C VAL A 359 26.60 10.12 2.37
N LEU A 360 26.64 11.32 2.96
CA LEU A 360 26.40 12.60 2.30
C LEU A 360 25.01 12.76 1.65
N GLY A 361 23.99 12.02 2.12
CA GLY A 361 22.67 12.04 1.48
C GLY A 361 22.66 11.47 0.06
N LEU A 362 23.63 10.60 -0.27
CA LEU A 362 23.79 9.97 -1.58
C LEU A 362 22.59 9.11 -1.96
N MET A 363 22.17 9.24 -3.22
CA MET A 363 21.13 8.45 -3.87
C MET A 363 21.61 8.04 -5.27
N ILE A 364 21.37 6.78 -5.63
CA ILE A 364 21.64 6.28 -6.98
C ILE A 364 20.30 6.14 -7.71
N GLU A 365 20.23 6.71 -8.89
CA GLU A 365 19.03 6.71 -9.73
C GLU A 365 19.32 5.94 -11.02
N LYS A 366 18.32 5.20 -11.51
CA LYS A 366 18.35 4.48 -12.79
C LYS A 366 17.36 5.13 -13.75
N LYS A 367 17.76 5.26 -15.01
CA LYS A 367 16.87 5.73 -16.08
C LYS A 367 15.96 4.59 -16.53
N VAL A 368 14.65 4.76 -16.36
CA VAL A 368 13.61 3.80 -16.77
C VAL A 368 12.55 4.58 -17.55
N ASN A 369 12.31 4.22 -18.81
CA ASN A 369 11.35 4.89 -19.70
C ASN A 369 11.56 6.42 -19.81
N GLY A 370 12.81 6.87 -19.76
CA GLY A 370 13.15 8.30 -19.82
C GLY A 370 13.07 9.04 -18.47
N GLU A 371 12.54 8.41 -17.42
CA GLU A 371 12.45 8.98 -16.08
C GLU A 371 13.54 8.42 -15.15
N TRP A 372 13.94 9.22 -14.16
CA TRP A 372 14.90 8.82 -13.14
C TRP A 372 14.19 8.21 -11.94
N VAL A 373 14.37 6.92 -11.74
CA VAL A 373 13.77 6.17 -10.63
C VAL A 373 14.84 5.85 -9.60
N ARG A 374 14.50 5.95 -8.31
CA ARG A 374 15.41 5.59 -7.22
C ARG A 374 15.78 4.12 -7.33
N TYR A 375 17.08 3.86 -7.46
CA TYR A 375 17.60 2.51 -7.61
C TYR A 375 18.21 2.00 -6.30
N TYR A 376 19.08 2.81 -5.69
CA TYR A 376 19.79 2.42 -4.49
C TYR A 376 19.99 3.62 -3.57
N TRP A 377 19.72 3.40 -2.29
CA TRP A 377 19.93 4.38 -1.23
C TRP A 377 20.72 3.70 -0.11
N PRO A 378 22.01 4.02 0.08
CA PRO A 378 22.81 3.38 1.11
C PRO A 378 22.18 3.65 2.49
N VAL A 379 21.80 2.59 3.20
CA VAL A 379 21.30 2.71 4.58
C VAL A 379 22.51 2.96 5.48
N SER A 380 22.77 4.22 5.82
CA SER A 380 23.74 4.58 6.86
C SER A 380 23.15 4.28 8.25
N ALA A 381 23.11 3.01 8.64
CA ALA A 381 22.41 2.56 9.84
C ALA A 381 23.15 2.77 11.17
N GLN A 382 24.39 3.28 11.24
CA GLN A 382 25.16 3.15 12.49
C GLN A 382 25.99 4.36 12.96
N VAL A 383 25.96 5.51 12.28
CA VAL A 383 26.67 6.69 12.78
C VAL A 383 25.82 7.94 12.54
N LEU A 384 25.17 8.42 13.61
CA LEU A 384 24.51 9.74 13.74
C LEU A 384 25.54 10.89 13.74
N VAL A 385 26.53 10.85 12.86
CA VAL A 385 27.49 11.96 12.70
C VAL A 385 27.08 12.73 11.46
N THR A 386 26.52 13.93 11.67
CA THR A 386 26.37 14.92 10.61
C THR A 386 27.75 15.24 10.06
N VAL A 387 27.98 14.96 8.78
CA VAL A 387 29.22 15.33 8.12
C VAL A 387 29.10 16.77 7.66
N THR A 388 30.13 17.57 7.89
CA THR A 388 30.26 18.92 7.33
C THR A 388 31.44 18.93 6.37
N LEU A 389 31.25 19.46 5.17
CA LEU A 389 32.34 19.78 4.23
C LEU A 389 32.56 21.29 4.23
N LYS A 390 33.79 21.71 4.49
CA LYS A 390 34.20 23.11 4.35
C LYS A 390 34.35 23.50 2.88
N PRO A 391 34.35 24.81 2.55
CA PRO A 391 34.69 25.28 1.20
C PRO A 391 36.00 24.68 0.69
N GLY A 392 35.98 24.07 -0.50
CA GLY A 392 37.12 23.41 -1.13
C GLY A 392 37.44 22.00 -0.59
N GLU A 393 36.68 21.49 0.38
CA GLU A 393 36.87 20.15 0.91
C GLU A 393 36.13 19.11 0.06
N SER A 394 36.79 17.98 -0.19
CA SER A 394 36.22 16.84 -0.89
C SER A 394 36.19 15.59 -0.02
N ARG A 395 35.19 14.75 -0.21
CA ARG A 395 35.09 13.45 0.47
C ARG A 395 34.68 12.36 -0.50
N GLU A 396 35.39 11.24 -0.42
CA GLU A 396 35.11 10.05 -1.21
C GLU A 396 34.26 9.05 -0.42
N ILE A 397 33.30 8.43 -1.09
CA ILE A 397 32.47 7.34 -0.58
C ILE A 397 32.52 6.18 -1.56
N THR A 398 32.82 5.00 -1.04
CA THR A 398 32.74 3.76 -1.82
C THR A 398 31.38 3.10 -1.63
N VAL A 399 30.65 2.87 -2.71
CA VAL A 399 29.37 2.14 -2.74
C VAL A 399 29.53 0.84 -3.50
N LYS A 400 29.07 -0.26 -2.91
CA LYS A 400 29.11 -1.59 -3.51
C LYS A 400 27.70 -2.06 -3.86
N ILE A 401 27.47 -2.35 -5.13
CA ILE A 401 26.19 -2.85 -5.64
C ILE A 401 26.39 -4.28 -6.14
N VAL A 402 25.65 -5.22 -5.59
CA VAL A 402 25.74 -6.65 -5.96
C VAL A 402 24.70 -6.91 -7.04
N LYS A 403 25.12 -7.44 -8.19
CA LYS A 403 24.27 -7.71 -9.37
C LYS A 403 23.37 -6.53 -9.74
N PRO A 404 23.95 -5.39 -10.16
CA PRO A 404 23.11 -4.29 -10.65
C PRO A 404 22.33 -4.74 -11.89
N ASP A 405 21.18 -4.11 -12.12
CA ASP A 405 20.47 -4.29 -13.38
C ASP A 405 21.22 -3.52 -14.49
N GLU A 406 21.20 -4.01 -15.72
CA GLU A 406 21.77 -3.25 -16.84
C GLU A 406 21.00 -1.93 -17.03
N GLY A 407 21.72 -0.84 -17.31
CA GLY A 407 21.11 0.45 -17.66
C GLY A 407 21.99 1.67 -17.41
N ILE A 408 21.40 2.84 -17.59
CA ILE A 408 22.01 4.15 -17.36
C ILE A 408 21.67 4.62 -15.94
N TYR A 409 22.69 5.06 -15.22
CA TYR A 409 22.62 5.48 -13.82
C TYR A 409 23.21 6.87 -13.63
N ARG A 410 22.84 7.52 -12.53
CA ARG A 410 23.49 8.72 -12.00
C ARG A 410 23.49 8.70 -10.48
N VAL A 411 24.38 9.46 -9.88
CA VAL A 411 24.45 9.66 -8.42
C VAL A 411 24.03 11.09 -8.09
N THR A 412 23.13 11.23 -7.13
CA THR A 412 22.68 12.52 -6.61
C THR A 412 23.05 12.62 -5.13
N VAL A 413 23.56 13.76 -4.71
CA VAL A 413 23.99 14.05 -3.34
C VAL A 413 23.28 15.32 -2.87
N SER A 414 22.81 15.35 -1.63
CA SER A 414 22.03 16.48 -1.10
C SER A 414 22.46 16.84 0.33
N GLY A 415 22.63 18.15 0.55
CA GLY A 415 22.97 18.75 1.84
C GLY A 415 22.34 20.12 2.01
N TRP A 416 22.78 20.85 3.02
CA TRP A 416 22.35 22.23 3.26
C TRP A 416 23.46 23.06 3.87
N SER A 417 23.48 24.36 3.59
CA SER A 417 24.43 25.27 4.23
C SER A 417 24.24 25.25 5.76
N LYS A 418 25.33 25.24 6.51
CA LYS A 418 25.31 25.14 7.97
C LYS A 418 24.57 26.27 8.68
N ILE A 419 24.67 27.50 8.14
CA ILE A 419 24.13 28.71 8.78
C ILE A 419 22.76 29.06 8.21
N THR A 420 22.62 29.23 6.89
CA THR A 420 21.34 29.64 6.28
C THR A 420 20.36 28.50 6.00
N LEU A 421 20.76 27.24 6.21
CA LEU A 421 20.02 26.03 5.83
C LEU A 421 19.50 26.01 4.37
N LYS A 422 20.12 26.78 3.45
CA LYS A 422 19.82 26.73 2.02
C LYS A 422 20.14 25.32 1.50
N PRO A 423 19.19 24.64 0.84
CA PRO A 423 19.43 23.31 0.30
C PRO A 423 20.41 23.38 -0.87
N VAL A 424 21.24 22.35 -1.02
CA VAL A 424 22.14 22.17 -2.16
C VAL A 424 22.12 20.72 -2.62
N THR A 425 22.03 20.53 -3.92
CA THR A 425 22.01 19.22 -4.56
C THR A 425 22.97 19.23 -5.74
N ALA A 426 23.71 18.15 -5.91
CA ALA A 426 24.55 17.92 -7.08
C ALA A 426 24.32 16.52 -7.63
N THR A 427 24.42 16.40 -8.95
CA THR A 427 24.18 15.18 -9.69
C THR A 427 25.40 14.89 -10.56
N SER A 428 25.87 13.66 -10.54
CA SER A 428 26.98 13.20 -11.36
C SER A 428 26.62 13.18 -12.84
N THR A 429 27.63 13.06 -13.70
CA THR A 429 27.43 12.61 -15.07
C THR A 429 26.77 11.24 -15.12
N GLU A 430 26.04 10.95 -16.19
CA GLU A 430 25.42 9.65 -16.43
C GLU A 430 26.49 8.57 -16.69
N PHE A 431 26.26 7.36 -16.21
CA PHE A 431 27.16 6.22 -16.44
C PHE A 431 26.39 4.90 -16.54
N ASN A 432 26.92 3.94 -17.30
CA ASN A 432 26.29 2.63 -17.47
C ASN A 432 26.73 1.62 -16.41
N MET A 433 25.81 0.82 -15.87
CA MET A 433 26.15 -0.42 -15.16
C MET A 433 25.84 -1.63 -16.06
N PRO A 434 26.71 -2.66 -16.04
CA PRO A 434 26.56 -3.89 -16.82
C PRO A 434 25.44 -4.78 -16.30
#